data_AF-A0A835DUA4-F1
#
_entry.id   AF-A0A835DUA4-F1
#
_cell.length_a   1.000
_cell.length_b   1.000
_cell.length_c   1.000
_cell.angle_alpha   90.00
_cell.angle_beta   90.00
_cell.angle_gamma   90.00
#
_symmetry.space_group_name_H-M   'P 1'
#
loop_
_entity.id
_entity.type
_entity.pdbx_description
1 polymer ?
#
loop_
_entity_poly.entity_id
_entity_poly.type
_entity_poly.pdbx_seq_one_letter_code
_entity_poly.pdbx_strand_id
1 'polypeptide(L)'
;MPVLVEDRGGTVALLLVSLFFHGTWPALITLLERRGRLPQHTYLDYSITNLLAAVIMALVLGQAGESTNGTAKFFSQLAQDNWPSVLFAMAGGIALGLANLLLQYSIPFLGLSVATVILTCLGMVVADPAELEISQAKVGTAEFIIQVEERRSIKVFGSDKWLGIGLVFLTAVCASLSFVGSNLGTNDQWHTLSNGTPHLVVYTVFFYFTVSCFVLEVCLNVWFLYQPRAGVPASTIGAYTMDWKGRNWALVAGLLCGFGNGLKLMGAQAAGYAASDAVLVPFSALN
;
A
#
# COMPACT_ATOMS: atom_id res chain seq x y z
N MET A 1 -11.43 4.12 24.56
CA MET A 1 -10.49 4.15 23.42
C MET A 1 -10.99 3.23 22.31
N PRO A 2 -10.95 3.64 21.03
CA PRO A 2 -11.01 2.67 19.94
C PRO A 2 -9.89 1.63 20.13
N VAL A 3 -10.06 0.42 19.63
CA VAL A 3 -9.14 -0.70 19.92
C VAL A 3 -7.71 -0.26 19.63
N LEU A 4 -6.94 -0.04 20.68
CA LEU A 4 -5.54 0.36 20.64
C LEU A 4 -4.75 -0.80 21.21
N VAL A 5 -3.69 -1.19 20.53
CA VAL A 5 -2.81 -2.24 21.04
C VAL A 5 -1.73 -1.57 21.87
N GLU A 6 -1.89 -1.63 23.19
CA GLU A 6 -0.96 -1.03 24.14
C GLU A 6 0.19 -1.98 24.53
N ASP A 7 0.05 -3.28 24.24
CA ASP A 7 1.04 -4.28 24.60
C ASP A 7 1.99 -4.64 23.42
N ARG A 8 3.25 -4.89 23.75
CA ARG A 8 4.28 -5.26 22.77
C ARG A 8 3.94 -6.55 22.02
N GLY A 9 3.30 -7.52 22.68
CA GLY A 9 2.94 -8.81 22.07
C GLY A 9 1.86 -8.67 21.01
N GLY A 10 0.80 -7.91 21.31
CA GLY A 10 -0.25 -7.57 20.36
C GLY A 10 0.31 -6.79 19.16
N THR A 11 1.25 -5.88 19.39
CA THR A 11 1.86 -5.09 18.29
C THR A 11 2.65 -5.99 17.34
N VAL A 12 3.45 -6.91 17.88
CA VAL A 12 4.16 -7.93 17.08
C VAL A 12 3.17 -8.82 16.34
N ALA A 13 2.10 -9.28 16.99
CA ALA A 13 1.08 -10.11 16.35
C ALA A 13 0.40 -9.38 15.18
N LEU A 14 0.03 -8.11 15.34
CA LEU A 14 -0.55 -7.30 14.26
C LEU A 14 0.42 -7.15 13.08
N LEU A 15 1.69 -6.87 13.35
CA LEU A 15 2.71 -6.73 12.31
C LEU A 15 2.97 -8.06 11.58
N LEU A 16 2.98 -9.19 12.28
CA LEU A 16 3.12 -10.52 11.66
C LEU A 16 1.92 -10.88 10.77
N VAL A 17 0.69 -10.59 11.21
CA VAL A 17 -0.51 -10.81 10.39
C VAL A 17 -0.52 -9.85 9.19
N SER A 18 -0.13 -8.59 9.40
CA SER A 18 0.04 -7.62 8.31
C SER A 18 1.07 -8.09 7.29
N LEU A 19 2.19 -8.66 7.74
CA LEU A 19 3.24 -9.20 6.90
C LEU A 19 2.73 -10.35 6.04
N PHE A 20 1.97 -11.28 6.63
CA PHE A 20 1.36 -12.38 5.90
C PHE A 20 0.44 -11.88 4.79
N PHE A 21 -0.41 -10.89 5.09
CA PHE A 21 -1.29 -10.28 4.07
C PHE A 21 -0.50 -9.55 2.99
N HIS A 22 0.52 -8.76 3.35
CA HIS A 22 1.40 -8.05 2.43
C HIS A 22 2.23 -8.98 1.53
N GLY A 23 2.63 -10.16 2.01
CA GLY A 23 3.32 -11.15 1.20
C GLY A 23 2.38 -11.91 0.24
N THR A 24 1.10 -12.04 0.60
CA THR A 24 0.12 -12.83 -0.15
C THR A 24 -0.53 -12.06 -1.29
N TRP A 25 -0.90 -10.79 -1.10
CA TRP A 25 -1.59 -10.04 -2.15
C TRP A 25 -0.77 -9.87 -3.45
N PRO A 26 0.56 -9.60 -3.44
CA PRO A 26 1.34 -9.46 -4.67
C PRO A 26 1.40 -10.77 -5.44
N ALA A 27 1.48 -11.91 -4.73
CA ALA A 27 1.45 -13.24 -5.34
C ALA A 27 0.15 -13.50 -6.11
N LEU A 28 -1.00 -13.01 -5.60
CA LEU A 28 -2.29 -13.10 -6.30
C LEU A 28 -2.33 -12.22 -7.56
N ILE A 29 -1.79 -11.00 -7.49
CA ILE A 29 -1.69 -10.10 -8.65
C ILE A 29 -0.78 -10.70 -9.73
N THR A 30 0.40 -11.20 -9.34
CA THR A 30 1.33 -11.89 -10.26
C THR A 30 0.67 -13.14 -10.87
N LEU A 31 -0.12 -13.90 -10.12
CA LEU A 31 -0.88 -15.03 -10.66
C LEU A 31 -1.87 -14.58 -11.74
N LEU A 32 -2.54 -13.44 -11.56
CA LEU A 32 -3.48 -12.89 -12.53
C LEU A 32 -2.79 -12.37 -13.79
N GLU A 33 -1.66 -11.70 -13.64
CA GLU A 33 -0.82 -11.26 -14.76
C GLU A 33 -0.32 -12.45 -15.58
N ARG A 34 0.12 -13.52 -14.92
CA ARG A 34 0.51 -14.80 -15.57
C ARG A 34 -0.66 -15.48 -16.29
N ARG A 35 -1.89 -15.29 -15.80
CA ARG A 35 -3.12 -15.77 -16.47
C ARG A 35 -3.59 -14.84 -17.60
N GLY A 36 -2.86 -13.75 -17.85
CA GLY A 36 -3.13 -12.80 -18.92
C GLY A 36 -4.28 -11.84 -18.64
N ARG A 37 -4.69 -11.68 -17.37
CA ARG A 37 -5.66 -10.63 -17.01
C ARG A 37 -4.98 -9.27 -17.16
N LEU A 38 -5.69 -8.31 -17.74
CA LEU A 38 -5.15 -6.96 -17.91
C LEU A 38 -4.84 -6.33 -16.54
N PRO A 39 -3.64 -5.75 -16.36
CA PRO A 39 -3.28 -5.09 -15.10
C PRO A 39 -4.30 -4.04 -14.68
N GLN A 40 -4.82 -3.23 -15.61
CA GLN A 40 -5.81 -2.19 -15.30
C GLN A 40 -7.10 -2.78 -14.71
N HIS A 41 -7.57 -3.93 -15.22
CA HIS A 41 -8.76 -4.59 -14.68
C HIS A 41 -8.50 -5.12 -13.27
N THR A 42 -7.34 -5.76 -13.09
CA THR A 42 -6.90 -6.30 -11.80
C THR A 42 -6.79 -5.21 -10.74
N TYR A 43 -6.16 -4.08 -11.08
CA TYR A 43 -5.94 -2.99 -10.13
C TYR A 43 -7.23 -2.22 -9.83
N LEU A 44 -8.17 -2.09 -10.77
CA LEU A 44 -9.50 -1.54 -10.47
C LEU A 44 -10.27 -2.39 -9.45
N ASP A 45 -10.28 -3.72 -9.60
CA ASP A 45 -10.92 -4.63 -8.64
C ASP A 45 -10.23 -4.58 -7.25
N TYR A 46 -8.90 -4.56 -7.28
CA TYR A 46 -8.05 -4.44 -6.09
C TYR A 46 -8.33 -3.14 -5.33
N SER A 47 -8.37 -1.98 -6.00
CA SER A 47 -8.59 -0.69 -5.34
C SER A 47 -9.96 -0.61 -4.68
N ILE A 48 -11.01 -1.18 -5.33
CA ILE A 48 -12.37 -1.24 -4.76
C ILE A 48 -12.38 -2.01 -3.44
N THR A 49 -11.74 -3.18 -3.41
CA THR A 49 -11.74 -4.03 -2.21
C THR A 49 -10.77 -3.57 -1.14
N ASN A 50 -9.69 -2.88 -1.53
CA ASN A 50 -8.81 -2.18 -0.61
C ASN A 50 -9.58 -1.07 0.15
N LEU A 51 -10.36 -0.26 -0.57
CA LEU A 51 -11.27 0.72 0.05
C LEU A 51 -12.33 0.04 0.93
N LEU A 52 -12.93 -1.05 0.47
CA LEU A 52 -13.91 -1.79 1.25
C LEU A 52 -13.34 -2.27 2.60
N ALA A 53 -12.12 -2.81 2.59
CA ALA A 53 -11.44 -3.21 3.83
C ALA A 53 -11.21 -2.01 4.77
N ALA A 54 -10.79 -0.86 4.25
CA ALA A 54 -10.65 0.37 5.04
C ALA A 54 -11.99 0.84 5.64
N VAL A 55 -13.08 0.78 4.87
CA VAL A 55 -14.44 1.10 5.35
C VAL A 55 -14.85 0.14 6.47
N ILE A 56 -14.66 -1.18 6.28
CA ILE A 56 -14.98 -2.18 7.30
C ILE A 56 -14.20 -1.90 8.59
N MET A 57 -12.89 -1.63 8.47
CA MET A 57 -12.03 -1.33 9.62
C MET A 57 -12.45 -0.04 10.33
N ALA A 58 -12.77 1.01 9.58
CA ALA A 58 -13.25 2.27 10.14
C ALA A 58 -14.60 2.12 10.87
N LEU A 59 -15.52 1.33 10.31
CA LEU A 59 -16.84 1.10 10.89
C LEU A 59 -16.80 0.14 12.08
N VAL A 60 -16.00 -0.92 12.02
CA VAL A 60 -15.94 -1.93 13.09
C VAL A 60 -15.03 -1.45 14.21
N LEU A 61 -13.78 -1.10 13.90
CA LEU A 61 -12.76 -0.79 14.91
C LEU A 61 -12.74 0.69 15.29
N GLY A 62 -13.06 1.59 14.35
CA GLY A 62 -13.17 3.03 14.62
C GLY A 62 -14.45 3.43 15.37
N GLN A 63 -15.45 2.55 15.46
CA GLN A 63 -16.63 2.72 16.31
C GLN A 63 -16.59 1.90 17.60
N ALA A 64 -15.85 0.79 17.61
CA ALA A 64 -15.67 -0.01 18.81
C ALA A 64 -15.01 0.81 19.93
N GLY A 65 -15.40 0.54 21.18
CA GLY A 65 -14.85 1.20 22.37
C GLY A 65 -15.66 2.40 22.89
N GLU A 66 -15.34 2.83 24.12
CA GLU A 66 -15.94 4.00 24.76
C GLU A 66 -15.25 5.30 24.32
N SER A 67 -16.05 6.36 24.13
CA SER A 67 -15.56 7.72 23.92
C SER A 67 -15.09 8.30 25.25
N THR A 68 -13.78 8.34 25.46
CA THR A 68 -13.15 8.93 26.65
C THR A 68 -12.64 10.33 26.30
N ASN A 69 -12.48 11.22 27.30
CA ASN A 69 -11.98 12.59 27.13
C ASN A 69 -10.60 12.59 26.43
N GLY A 70 -10.59 12.78 25.11
CA GLY A 70 -9.37 12.84 24.28
C GLY A 70 -9.42 12.06 22.96
N THR A 71 -10.30 11.06 22.80
CA THR A 71 -10.44 10.31 21.53
C THR A 71 -11.92 10.18 21.12
N ALA A 72 -12.26 10.88 20.03
CA ALA A 72 -13.58 10.83 19.44
C ALA A 72 -13.73 9.59 18.54
N LYS A 73 -14.94 9.01 18.48
CA LYS A 73 -15.27 7.90 17.58
C LYS A 73 -15.25 8.36 16.13
N PHE A 74 -15.10 7.44 15.18
CA PHE A 74 -15.00 7.75 13.75
C PHE A 74 -16.11 8.72 13.22
N PHE A 75 -17.40 8.44 13.47
CA PHE A 75 -18.51 9.34 13.11
C PHE A 75 -18.45 10.72 13.75
N SER A 76 -18.02 10.83 15.01
CA SER A 76 -17.84 12.15 15.63
C SER A 76 -16.68 12.92 15.00
N GLN A 77 -15.63 12.24 14.52
CA GLN A 77 -14.49 12.88 13.86
C GLN A 77 -14.78 13.34 12.45
N LEU A 78 -15.76 12.74 11.76
CA LEU A 78 -16.23 13.19 10.44
C LEU A 78 -16.89 14.58 10.47
N ALA A 79 -17.44 14.98 11.62
CA ALA A 79 -18.09 16.28 11.80
C ALA A 79 -17.20 17.33 12.49
N GLN A 80 -15.98 16.96 12.87
CA GLN A 80 -15.04 17.84 13.57
C GLN A 80 -14.22 18.69 12.59
N ASP A 81 -13.73 19.82 13.08
CA ASP A 81 -12.82 20.70 12.33
C ASP A 81 -11.36 20.23 12.46
N ASN A 82 -11.06 19.10 11.82
CA ASN A 82 -9.74 18.44 11.83
C ASN A 82 -9.11 18.39 10.43
N TRP A 83 -9.51 19.31 9.56
CA TRP A 83 -9.11 19.37 8.15
C TRP A 83 -7.60 19.33 7.90
N PRO A 84 -6.72 20.00 8.66
CA PRO A 84 -5.28 19.91 8.45
C PRO A 84 -4.75 18.46 8.49
N SER A 85 -5.15 17.70 9.51
CA SER A 85 -4.75 16.31 9.67
C SER A 85 -5.42 15.37 8.65
N VAL A 86 -6.67 15.66 8.26
CA VAL A 86 -7.33 14.97 7.14
C VAL A 86 -6.57 15.18 5.84
N LEU A 87 -6.11 16.41 5.57
CA LEU A 87 -5.33 16.72 4.37
C LEU A 87 -3.97 16.02 4.37
N PHE A 88 -3.30 15.90 5.52
CA PHE A 88 -2.06 15.11 5.62
C PHE A 88 -2.31 13.63 5.35
N ALA A 89 -3.39 13.06 5.88
CA ALA A 89 -3.79 11.69 5.60
C ALA A 89 -4.08 11.49 4.10
N MET A 90 -4.82 12.41 3.49
CA MET A 90 -5.14 12.37 2.06
C MET A 90 -3.90 12.52 1.18
N ALA A 91 -2.98 13.42 1.53
CA ALA A 91 -1.71 13.59 0.82
C ALA A 91 -0.86 12.31 0.89
N GLY A 92 -0.82 11.65 2.06
CA GLY A 92 -0.18 10.36 2.20
C GLY A 92 -0.82 9.29 1.30
N GLY A 93 -2.15 9.27 1.22
CA GLY A 93 -2.87 8.33 0.37
C GLY A 93 -2.63 8.55 -1.13
N ILE A 94 -2.55 9.80 -1.58
CA ILE A 94 -2.18 10.16 -2.96
C ILE A 94 -0.76 9.68 -3.25
N ALA A 95 0.18 9.93 -2.33
CA ALA A 95 1.54 9.46 -2.47
C ALA A 95 1.61 7.93 -2.57
N LEU A 96 0.81 7.19 -1.80
CA LEU A 96 0.80 5.73 -1.87
C LEU A 96 0.20 5.24 -3.18
N GLY A 97 -0.91 5.83 -3.64
CA GLY A 97 -1.52 5.46 -4.92
C GLY A 97 -0.57 5.72 -6.09
N LEU A 98 0.21 6.81 -6.05
CA LEU A 98 1.29 7.06 -7.00
C LEU A 98 2.38 5.98 -6.89
N ALA A 99 2.83 5.65 -5.68
CA ALA A 99 3.83 4.60 -5.46
C ALA A 99 3.37 3.26 -6.04
N ASN A 100 2.13 2.85 -5.80
CA ASN A 100 1.57 1.60 -6.30
C ASN A 100 1.57 1.53 -7.83
N LEU A 101 1.20 2.63 -8.50
CA LEU A 101 1.21 2.71 -9.96
C LEU A 101 2.63 2.76 -10.52
N LEU A 102 3.52 3.56 -9.93
CA LEU A 102 4.91 3.63 -10.35
C LEU A 102 5.61 2.27 -10.21
N LEU A 103 5.33 1.55 -9.12
CA LEU A 103 5.82 0.20 -8.90
C LEU A 103 5.27 -0.75 -9.97
N GLN A 104 3.96 -0.72 -10.22
CA GLN A 104 3.30 -1.50 -11.26
C GLN A 104 3.97 -1.28 -12.62
N TYR A 105 4.24 -0.04 -12.99
CA TYR A 105 4.88 0.28 -14.27
C TYR A 105 6.38 0.00 -14.28
N SER A 106 7.05 -0.07 -13.14
CA SER A 106 8.48 -0.41 -13.06
C SER A 106 8.76 -1.90 -13.26
N ILE A 107 7.86 -2.76 -12.80
CA ILE A 107 8.02 -4.23 -12.82
C ILE A 107 8.25 -4.79 -14.23
N PRO A 108 7.54 -4.32 -15.29
CA PRO A 108 7.84 -4.73 -16.66
C PRO A 108 9.29 -4.46 -17.11
N PHE A 109 9.93 -3.39 -16.61
CA PHE A 109 11.28 -2.98 -17.02
C PHE A 109 12.39 -3.66 -16.20
N LEU A 110 12.17 -3.88 -14.89
CA LEU A 110 13.20 -4.40 -13.98
C LEU A 110 12.97 -5.85 -13.56
N GLY A 111 11.71 -6.29 -13.55
CA GLY A 111 11.29 -7.52 -12.89
C GLY A 111 10.92 -7.31 -11.43
N LEU A 112 10.01 -8.17 -10.96
CA LEU A 112 9.50 -8.11 -9.61
C LEU A 112 10.63 -8.18 -8.57
N SER A 113 11.56 -9.13 -8.73
CA SER A 113 12.69 -9.31 -7.80
C SER A 113 13.63 -8.11 -7.72
N VAL A 114 13.98 -7.49 -8.85
CA VAL A 114 14.90 -6.34 -8.86
C VAL A 114 14.19 -5.09 -8.34
N ALA A 115 12.94 -4.87 -8.74
CA ALA A 115 12.15 -3.73 -8.29
C ALA A 115 11.91 -3.77 -6.78
N THR A 116 11.59 -4.94 -6.22
CA THR A 116 11.39 -5.09 -4.78
C THR A 116 12.68 -4.90 -4.00
N VAL A 117 13.81 -5.45 -4.47
CA VAL A 117 15.11 -5.26 -3.81
C VAL A 117 15.52 -3.79 -3.78
N ILE A 118 15.44 -3.07 -4.90
CA ILE A 118 15.80 -1.64 -4.95
C ILE A 118 14.88 -0.83 -4.03
N LEU A 119 13.56 -1.11 -4.03
CA LEU A 119 12.61 -0.46 -3.15
C LEU A 119 12.94 -0.70 -1.68
N THR A 120 13.24 -1.94 -1.29
CA THR A 120 13.62 -2.29 0.08
C THR A 120 14.90 -1.59 0.52
N CYS A 121 15.91 -1.50 -0.35
CA CYS A 121 17.15 -0.79 -0.05
C CYS A 121 16.93 0.72 0.14
N LEU A 122 16.02 1.32 -0.63
CA LEU A 122 15.75 2.76 -0.56
C LEU A 122 14.81 3.14 0.59
N GLY A 123 13.84 2.29 0.93
CA GLY A 123 12.95 2.51 2.08
C GLY A 123 13.72 2.58 3.41
N MET A 124 14.80 1.79 3.53
CA MET A 124 15.70 1.79 4.69
C MET A 124 16.52 3.08 4.85
N VAL A 125 16.62 3.95 3.84
CA VAL A 125 17.40 5.20 3.93
C VAL A 125 16.66 6.29 4.72
N VAL A 126 15.36 6.12 4.97
CA VAL A 126 14.53 7.06 5.74
C VAL A 126 14.27 6.58 7.17
N ALA A 127 14.57 5.31 7.47
CA ALA A 127 14.60 4.77 8.83
C ALA A 127 16.05 4.79 9.36
N ASP A 128 16.24 5.12 10.64
CA ASP A 128 17.55 5.25 11.29
C ASP A 128 18.44 4.01 11.04
N PRO A 129 19.71 4.15 10.59
CA PRO A 129 20.58 3.03 10.18
C PRO A 129 21.05 2.06 11.29
N ALA A 130 20.47 2.09 12.47
CA ALA A 130 20.93 1.35 13.63
C ALA A 130 19.99 0.21 14.04
N GLU A 131 19.87 -0.83 13.20
CA GLU A 131 19.54 -2.21 13.61
C GLU A 131 19.54 -3.11 12.37
N LEU A 132 20.67 -3.76 12.11
CA LEU A 132 20.94 -4.47 10.87
C LEU A 132 21.58 -5.83 11.15
N GLU A 133 20.77 -6.81 11.56
CA GLU A 133 21.11 -8.23 11.40
C GLU A 133 20.30 -8.79 10.22
N ILE A 134 20.92 -8.81 9.03
CA ILE A 134 20.41 -9.48 7.85
C ILE A 134 20.74 -10.97 7.95
N SER A 135 19.71 -11.81 8.08
CA SER A 135 19.81 -13.23 7.73
C SER A 135 19.80 -13.37 6.20
N GLN A 136 20.92 -13.82 5.65
CA GLN A 136 21.08 -14.14 4.23
C GLN A 136 20.25 -15.38 3.87
N ALA A 137 19.13 -15.20 3.18
CA ALA A 137 18.43 -16.26 2.47
C ALA A 137 18.78 -16.22 0.98
N LYS A 138 19.22 -17.35 0.42
CA LYS A 138 19.78 -17.47 -0.93
C LYS A 138 18.68 -17.77 -1.97
N VAL A 139 18.13 -16.73 -2.58
CA VAL A 139 17.36 -16.77 -3.85
C VAL A 139 17.84 -15.60 -4.72
N GLY A 140 18.36 -15.86 -5.91
CA GLY A 140 18.99 -14.80 -6.74
C GLY A 140 20.06 -15.24 -7.75
N THR A 141 20.16 -16.53 -8.09
CA THR A 141 21.07 -16.97 -9.16
C THR A 141 20.60 -16.43 -10.51
N ALA A 142 21.53 -16.07 -11.41
CA ALA A 142 21.21 -15.58 -12.76
C ALA A 142 20.23 -16.51 -13.51
N GLU A 143 20.31 -17.82 -13.30
CA GLU A 143 19.38 -18.81 -13.89
C GLU A 143 17.93 -18.68 -13.39
N PHE A 144 17.72 -18.31 -12.12
CA PHE A 144 16.39 -18.06 -11.56
C PHE A 144 15.78 -16.79 -12.14
N ILE A 145 16.58 -15.74 -12.30
CA ILE A 145 16.16 -14.48 -12.94
C ILE A 145 15.80 -14.72 -14.41
N ILE A 146 16.61 -15.51 -15.13
CA ILE A 146 16.38 -15.89 -16.54
C ILE A 146 15.10 -16.73 -16.68
N GLN A 147 14.86 -17.72 -15.81
CA GLN A 147 13.62 -18.53 -15.84
C GLN A 147 12.35 -17.72 -15.52
N VAL A 148 12.44 -16.73 -14.62
CA VAL A 148 11.32 -15.83 -14.28
C VAL A 148 11.08 -14.81 -15.40
N GLU A 149 12.14 -14.31 -16.03
CA GLU A 149 12.08 -13.36 -17.14
C GLU A 149 11.53 -14.00 -18.42
N GLU A 150 11.86 -15.27 -18.71
CA GLU A 150 11.31 -15.98 -19.86
C GLU A 150 9.79 -16.15 -19.82
N ARG A 151 9.19 -16.31 -18.62
CA ARG A 151 7.75 -16.53 -18.44
C ARG A 151 6.90 -15.27 -18.31
N ARG A 152 7.47 -14.06 -18.45
CA ARG A 152 6.66 -12.83 -18.42
C ARG A 152 5.85 -12.69 -19.71
N SER A 153 4.55 -12.45 -19.56
CA SER A 153 3.61 -12.19 -20.66
C SER A 153 3.79 -10.79 -21.27
N ILE A 154 4.45 -9.87 -20.57
CA ILE A 154 4.79 -8.54 -21.05
C ILE A 154 6.31 -8.39 -21.04
N LYS A 155 6.93 -8.59 -22.20
CA LYS A 155 8.34 -8.25 -22.44
C LYS A 155 8.34 -7.00 -23.30
N VAL A 156 8.73 -5.86 -22.73
CA VAL A 156 9.08 -4.69 -23.55
C VAL A 156 10.47 -4.94 -24.11
N PHE A 157 10.55 -5.64 -25.24
CA PHE A 157 11.82 -5.79 -25.97
C PHE A 157 12.32 -4.38 -26.35
N GLY A 158 13.54 -4.04 -25.94
CA GLY A 158 14.09 -2.67 -26.06
C GLY A 158 13.96 -1.79 -24.80
N SER A 159 13.59 -2.37 -23.66
CA SER A 159 13.42 -1.71 -22.35
C SER A 159 14.63 -0.85 -21.92
N ASP A 160 14.41 0.45 -21.73
CA ASP A 160 15.37 1.36 -21.11
C ASP A 160 15.44 1.09 -19.59
N LYS A 161 16.45 0.33 -19.16
CA LYS A 161 16.64 -0.05 -17.76
C LYS A 161 16.72 1.17 -16.83
N TRP A 162 17.17 2.32 -17.34
CA TRP A 162 17.23 3.57 -16.57
C TRP A 162 15.85 4.11 -16.23
N LEU A 163 14.89 3.97 -17.14
CA LEU A 163 13.50 4.33 -16.89
C LEU A 163 12.91 3.45 -15.77
N GLY A 164 13.19 2.15 -15.79
CA GLY A 164 12.80 1.23 -14.71
C GLY A 164 13.37 1.64 -13.36
N ILE A 165 14.68 1.92 -13.28
CA ILE A 165 15.34 2.35 -12.04
C ILE A 165 14.75 3.68 -11.54
N GLY A 166 14.53 4.65 -12.44
CA GLY A 166 13.93 5.93 -12.10
C GLY A 166 12.51 5.79 -11.52
N LEU A 167 11.69 4.91 -12.08
CA LEU A 167 10.35 4.63 -11.57
C LEU A 167 10.38 3.99 -10.17
N VAL A 168 11.29 3.05 -9.90
CA VAL A 168 11.41 2.44 -8.55
C VAL A 168 11.95 3.43 -7.54
N PHE A 169 12.90 4.28 -7.91
CA PHE A 169 13.37 5.35 -7.03
C PHE A 169 12.23 6.29 -6.65
N LEU A 170 11.43 6.72 -7.64
CA LEU A 170 10.27 7.57 -7.39
C LEU A 170 9.20 6.85 -6.55
N THR A 171 9.02 5.54 -6.76
CA THR A 171 8.17 4.69 -5.92
C THR A 171 8.59 4.77 -4.46
N ALA A 172 9.89 4.63 -4.17
CA ALA A 172 10.40 4.71 -2.80
C ALA A 172 10.12 6.07 -2.16
N VAL A 173 10.38 7.17 -2.88
CA VAL A 173 10.09 8.53 -2.41
C VAL A 173 8.61 8.72 -2.10
N CYS A 174 7.72 8.30 -3.00
CA CYS A 174 6.28 8.37 -2.81
C CYS A 174 5.81 7.50 -1.63
N ALA A 175 6.36 6.30 -1.47
CA ALA A 175 6.06 5.42 -0.32
C ALA A 175 6.48 6.07 1.01
N SER A 176 7.68 6.66 1.09
CA SER A 176 8.13 7.37 2.30
C SER A 176 7.23 8.57 2.64
N LEU A 177 6.82 9.36 1.64
CA LEU A 177 5.87 10.47 1.84
C LEU A 177 4.52 10.00 2.37
N SER A 178 4.10 8.79 2.01
CA SER A 178 2.86 8.19 2.49
C SER A 178 2.87 7.94 4.00
N PHE A 179 4.02 7.47 4.51
CA PHE A 179 4.23 7.27 5.95
C PHE A 179 4.32 8.59 6.71
N VAL A 180 5.01 9.59 6.15
CA VAL A 180 5.05 10.94 6.73
C VAL A 180 3.64 11.53 6.83
N GLY A 181 2.83 11.44 5.76
CA GLY A 181 1.44 11.92 5.77
C GLY A 181 0.56 11.19 6.79
N SER A 182 0.73 9.88 6.95
CA SER A 182 -0.03 9.08 7.93
C SER A 182 0.36 9.41 9.37
N ASN A 183 1.66 9.63 9.63
CA ASN A 183 2.15 10.06 10.94
C ASN A 183 1.63 11.46 11.29
N LEU A 184 1.75 12.43 10.38
CA LEU A 184 1.23 13.78 10.58
C LEU A 184 -0.29 13.80 10.77
N GLY A 185 -1.03 12.99 10.01
CA GLY A 185 -2.48 12.86 10.16
C GLY A 185 -2.90 12.27 11.52
N THR A 186 -2.11 11.34 12.06
CA THR A 186 -2.44 10.66 13.33
C THR A 186 -1.93 11.41 14.56
N ASN A 187 -0.69 11.90 14.51
CA ASN A 187 0.01 12.44 15.67
C ASN A 187 0.07 13.97 15.68
N ASP A 188 -0.33 14.65 14.59
CA ASP A 188 -0.23 16.11 14.43
C ASP A 188 1.13 16.67 14.91
N GLN A 189 2.24 16.06 14.49
CA GLN A 189 3.59 16.42 14.95
C GLN A 189 3.97 17.87 14.64
N TRP A 190 3.28 18.52 13.71
CA TRP A 190 3.48 19.91 13.34
C TRP A 190 2.53 20.88 14.06
N HIS A 191 1.74 20.40 15.01
CA HIS A 191 0.82 21.21 15.83
C HIS A 191 -0.10 22.09 14.98
N THR A 192 -0.71 21.50 13.95
CA THR A 192 -1.57 22.19 12.99
C THR A 192 -3.02 22.24 13.41
N LEU A 193 -3.44 21.40 14.37
CA LEU A 193 -4.78 21.42 14.94
C LEU A 193 -4.97 22.57 15.93
N SER A 194 -6.20 23.08 16.00
CA SER A 194 -6.59 24.08 17.00
C SER A 194 -6.58 23.50 18.41
N ASN A 195 -6.26 24.33 19.41
CA ASN A 195 -6.19 23.93 20.82
C ASN A 195 -7.52 23.29 21.28
N GLY A 196 -7.46 22.02 21.69
CA GLY A 196 -8.61 21.26 22.19
C GLY A 196 -9.28 20.34 21.16
N THR A 197 -8.86 20.37 19.89
CA THR A 197 -9.34 19.41 18.88
C THR A 197 -8.66 18.06 19.10
N PRO A 198 -9.41 16.96 19.26
CA PRO A 198 -8.82 15.64 19.48
C PRO A 198 -8.13 15.13 18.22
N HIS A 199 -6.99 14.46 18.39
CA HIS A 199 -6.26 13.81 17.31
C HIS A 199 -7.14 12.79 16.58
N LEU A 200 -6.92 12.64 15.27
CA LEU A 200 -7.62 11.61 14.49
C LEU A 200 -7.23 10.23 14.99
N VAL A 201 -8.24 9.36 15.16
CA VAL A 201 -7.95 7.95 15.43
C VAL A 201 -7.39 7.31 14.17
N VAL A 202 -6.49 6.35 14.34
CA VAL A 202 -5.77 5.70 13.21
C VAL A 202 -6.71 5.16 12.13
N TYR A 203 -7.92 4.74 12.52
CA TYR A 203 -8.96 4.27 11.62
C TYR A 203 -9.52 5.37 10.71
N THR A 204 -9.69 6.58 11.24
CA THR A 204 -10.17 7.74 10.47
C THR A 204 -9.08 8.21 9.52
N VAL A 205 -7.82 8.24 9.97
CA VAL A 205 -6.66 8.52 9.11
C VAL A 205 -6.58 7.50 7.98
N PHE A 206 -6.63 6.21 8.30
CA PHE A 206 -6.58 5.13 7.31
C PHE A 206 -7.74 5.19 6.31
N PHE A 207 -8.94 5.58 6.76
CA PHE A 207 -10.09 5.79 5.89
C PHE A 207 -9.82 6.91 4.86
N TYR A 208 -9.45 8.12 5.30
CA TYR A 208 -9.18 9.23 4.38
C TYR A 208 -7.99 8.98 3.46
N PHE A 209 -6.95 8.35 4.01
CA PHE A 209 -5.78 7.88 3.27
C PHE A 209 -6.18 6.91 2.15
N THR A 210 -7.01 5.90 2.46
CA THR A 210 -7.44 4.92 1.45
C THR A 210 -8.41 5.52 0.44
N VAL A 211 -9.27 6.47 0.86
CA VAL A 211 -10.18 7.18 -0.07
C VAL A 211 -9.40 7.98 -1.11
N SER A 212 -8.38 8.75 -0.71
CA SER A 212 -7.61 9.54 -1.67
C SER A 212 -6.75 8.66 -2.59
N CYS A 213 -6.17 7.59 -2.04
CA CYS A 213 -5.47 6.55 -2.81
C CYS A 213 -6.40 5.92 -3.86
N PHE A 214 -7.61 5.49 -3.44
CA PHE A 214 -8.61 4.91 -4.31
C PHE A 214 -9.02 5.84 -5.46
N VAL A 215 -9.32 7.11 -5.16
CA VAL A 215 -9.71 8.08 -6.18
C VAL A 215 -8.60 8.22 -7.22
N LEU A 216 -7.34 8.37 -6.78
CA LEU A 216 -6.20 8.48 -7.68
C LEU A 216 -6.01 7.21 -8.53
N GLU A 217 -5.98 6.04 -7.88
CA GLU A 217 -5.76 4.76 -8.55
C GLU A 217 -6.86 4.45 -9.57
N VAL A 218 -8.13 4.70 -9.23
CA VAL A 218 -9.24 4.50 -10.17
C VAL A 218 -9.15 5.48 -11.33
N CYS A 219 -8.90 6.77 -11.07
CA CYS A 219 -8.78 7.77 -12.15
C CYS A 219 -7.67 7.39 -13.13
N LEU A 220 -6.49 7.02 -12.61
CA LEU A 220 -5.35 6.67 -13.44
C LEU A 220 -5.54 5.31 -14.14
N ASN A 221 -6.06 4.28 -13.46
CA ASN A 221 -6.33 3.00 -14.11
C ASN A 221 -7.42 3.10 -15.18
N VAL A 222 -8.48 3.89 -14.94
CA VAL A 222 -9.50 4.17 -15.97
C VAL A 222 -8.87 4.90 -17.15
N TRP A 223 -8.00 5.88 -16.93
CA TRP A 223 -7.26 6.53 -18.01
C TRP A 223 -6.39 5.53 -18.78
N PHE A 224 -5.70 4.63 -18.09
CA PHE A 224 -4.86 3.59 -18.69
C PHE A 224 -5.63 2.46 -19.39
N LEU A 225 -6.95 2.34 -19.21
CA LEU A 225 -7.78 1.49 -20.08
C LEU A 225 -7.73 2.03 -21.52
N TYR A 226 -7.94 3.34 -21.66
CA TYR A 226 -8.03 4.01 -22.97
C TYR A 226 -6.66 4.37 -23.55
N GLN A 227 -5.67 4.63 -22.68
CA GLN A 227 -4.30 5.01 -23.05
C GLN A 227 -3.30 4.07 -22.38
N PRO A 228 -3.26 2.78 -22.78
CA PRO A 228 -2.39 1.81 -22.14
C PRO A 228 -0.92 2.19 -22.32
N ARG A 229 -0.16 2.09 -21.23
CA ARG A 229 1.29 2.28 -21.21
C ARG A 229 1.98 0.92 -21.14
N ALA A 230 3.28 0.89 -21.43
CA ALA A 230 4.12 -0.32 -21.33
C ALA A 230 3.65 -1.53 -22.17
N GLY A 231 3.08 -1.31 -23.35
CA GLY A 231 2.75 -2.37 -24.31
C GLY A 231 1.53 -3.23 -23.95
N VAL A 232 0.73 -2.80 -22.98
CA VAL A 232 -0.51 -3.49 -22.58
C VAL A 232 -1.62 -3.26 -23.61
N PRO A 233 -2.53 -4.22 -23.87
CA PRO A 233 -3.68 -4.00 -24.74
C PRO A 233 -4.59 -2.88 -24.23
N ALA A 234 -5.16 -2.10 -25.14
CA ALA A 234 -6.21 -1.15 -24.80
C ALA A 234 -7.49 -1.89 -24.39
N SER A 235 -8.25 -1.28 -23.48
CA SER A 235 -9.53 -1.80 -23.00
C SER A 235 -10.52 -0.66 -22.82
N THR A 236 -11.73 -0.98 -22.36
CA THR A 236 -12.80 -0.03 -22.08
C THR A 236 -13.46 -0.36 -20.75
N ILE A 237 -14.20 0.60 -20.18
CA ILE A 237 -14.99 0.36 -18.96
C ILE A 237 -15.99 -0.79 -19.19
N GLY A 238 -16.61 -0.87 -20.37
CA GLY A 238 -17.52 -1.97 -20.71
C GLY A 238 -16.83 -3.34 -20.69
N ALA A 239 -15.65 -3.43 -21.30
CA ALA A 239 -14.84 -4.67 -21.26
C ALA A 239 -14.41 -5.03 -19.84
N TYR A 240 -14.04 -4.05 -19.02
CA TYR A 240 -13.73 -4.27 -17.60
C TYR A 240 -14.93 -4.84 -16.83
N THR A 241 -16.13 -4.27 -16.99
CA THR A 241 -17.33 -4.74 -16.28
C THR A 241 -17.74 -6.17 -16.63
N MET A 242 -17.39 -6.63 -17.84
CA MET A 242 -17.67 -7.99 -18.32
C MET A 242 -16.55 -8.99 -18.01
N ASP A 243 -15.37 -8.52 -17.59
CA ASP A 243 -14.20 -9.37 -17.36
C ASP A 243 -14.20 -10.03 -15.97
N TRP A 244 -14.89 -11.15 -15.87
CA TRP A 244 -14.94 -11.99 -14.66
C TRP A 244 -13.78 -12.97 -14.52
N LYS A 245 -12.91 -13.09 -15.53
CA LYS A 245 -11.86 -14.09 -15.53
C LYS A 245 -10.75 -13.72 -14.54
N GLY A 246 -10.81 -14.32 -13.36
CA GLY A 246 -9.83 -14.10 -12.29
C GLY A 246 -10.16 -12.93 -11.36
N ARG A 247 -11.29 -12.23 -11.56
CA ARG A 247 -11.69 -11.11 -10.70
C ARG A 247 -11.75 -11.45 -9.21
N ASN A 248 -12.22 -12.64 -8.86
CA ASN A 248 -12.25 -13.09 -7.46
C ASN A 248 -10.87 -12.99 -6.78
N TRP A 249 -9.79 -13.34 -7.49
CA TRP A 249 -8.44 -13.24 -6.94
C TRP A 249 -7.98 -11.78 -6.81
N ALA A 250 -8.41 -10.89 -7.70
CA ALA A 250 -8.11 -9.47 -7.63
C ALA A 250 -8.81 -8.82 -6.44
N LEU A 251 -10.08 -9.20 -6.22
CA LEU A 251 -10.86 -8.78 -5.06
C LEU A 251 -10.25 -9.29 -3.74
N VAL A 252 -9.78 -10.53 -3.70
CA VAL A 252 -9.07 -11.07 -2.52
C VAL A 252 -7.75 -10.35 -2.30
N ALA A 253 -7.00 -10.06 -3.36
CA ALA A 253 -5.74 -9.31 -3.25
C ALA A 253 -5.97 -7.91 -2.64
N GLY A 254 -7.02 -7.19 -3.08
CA GLY A 254 -7.35 -5.88 -2.53
C GLY A 254 -7.81 -5.95 -1.07
N LEU A 255 -8.63 -6.93 -0.69
CA LEU A 255 -8.99 -7.16 0.71
C LEU A 255 -7.75 -7.43 1.58
N LEU A 256 -6.87 -8.33 1.13
CA LEU A 256 -5.64 -8.67 1.86
C LEU A 256 -4.76 -7.43 2.03
N CYS A 257 -4.55 -6.65 0.97
CA CYS A 257 -3.76 -5.43 1.07
C CYS A 257 -4.41 -4.39 2.00
N GLY A 258 -5.73 -4.20 1.93
CA GLY A 258 -6.42 -3.24 2.78
C GLY A 258 -6.39 -3.62 4.26
N PHE A 259 -6.65 -4.88 4.59
CA PHE A 259 -6.48 -5.35 5.97
C PHE A 259 -5.01 -5.28 6.39
N GLY A 260 -4.08 -5.65 5.51
CA GLY A 260 -2.64 -5.56 5.78
C GLY A 260 -2.24 -4.12 6.12
N ASN A 261 -2.63 -3.14 5.31
CA ASN A 261 -2.34 -1.73 5.53
C ASN A 261 -2.98 -1.20 6.83
N GLY A 262 -4.23 -1.58 7.10
CA GLY A 262 -4.91 -1.21 8.35
C GLY A 262 -4.18 -1.75 9.59
N LEU A 263 -3.81 -3.04 9.58
CA LEU A 263 -3.08 -3.67 10.69
C LEU A 263 -1.67 -3.07 10.86
N LYS A 264 -1.02 -2.73 9.74
CA LYS A 264 0.29 -2.04 9.73
C LYS A 264 0.21 -0.69 10.44
N LEU A 265 -0.79 0.12 10.09
CA LEU A 265 -0.97 1.44 10.71
C LEU A 265 -1.28 1.35 12.22
N MET A 266 -2.02 0.32 12.64
CA MET A 266 -2.24 0.07 14.07
C MET A 266 -0.93 -0.30 14.78
N GLY A 267 -0.14 -1.20 14.20
CA GLY A 267 1.18 -1.55 14.73
C GLY A 267 2.13 -0.35 14.75
N ALA A 268 2.08 0.50 13.72
CA ALA A 268 2.85 1.73 13.60
C ALA A 268 2.50 2.77 14.68
N GLN A 269 1.23 2.86 15.10
CA GLN A 269 0.85 3.76 16.18
C GLN A 269 1.47 3.34 17.53
N ALA A 270 1.65 2.04 17.75
CA ALA A 270 2.20 1.50 19.00
C ALA A 270 3.74 1.36 19.01
N ALA A 271 4.34 0.91 17.91
CA ALA A 271 5.79 0.69 17.77
C ALA A 271 6.54 1.86 17.12
N GLY A 272 5.83 2.82 16.53
CA GLY A 272 6.41 3.89 15.70
C GLY A 272 6.32 3.58 14.20
N TYR A 273 6.05 4.62 13.41
CA TYR A 273 5.85 4.51 11.96
C TYR A 273 7.10 4.04 11.20
N ALA A 274 8.30 4.43 11.65
CA ALA A 274 9.56 3.98 11.04
C ALA A 274 9.85 2.50 11.33
N ALA A 275 9.62 2.04 12.57
CA ALA A 275 9.81 0.64 12.96
C ALA A 275 8.83 -0.28 12.23
N SER A 276 7.57 0.14 12.07
CA SER A 276 6.59 -0.62 11.30
C SER A 276 6.93 -0.74 9.82
N ASP A 277 7.61 0.26 9.23
CA ASP A 277 8.04 0.19 7.83
C ASP A 277 9.20 -0.81 7.67
N ALA A 278 10.16 -0.77 8.61
CA ALA A 278 11.31 -1.68 8.64
C ALA A 278 10.94 -3.17 8.75
N VAL A 279 9.86 -3.52 9.48
CA VAL A 279 9.42 -4.92 9.69
C VAL A 279 8.92 -5.59 8.40
N LEU A 280 8.48 -4.82 7.40
CA LEU A 280 7.94 -5.36 6.13
C LEU A 280 8.99 -5.54 5.03
N VAL A 281 10.16 -4.94 5.19
CA VAL A 281 11.30 -5.00 4.25
C VAL A 281 11.81 -6.43 3.98
N PRO A 282 11.84 -7.38 4.94
CA PRO A 282 12.46 -8.68 4.70
C PRO A 282 11.62 -9.68 3.89
N PHE A 283 10.28 -9.56 3.86
CA PHE A 283 9.41 -10.65 3.38
C PHE A 283 8.86 -10.46 1.95
N SER A 284 8.72 -9.22 1.48
CA SER A 284 8.38 -8.95 0.07
C SER A 284 9.51 -9.31 -0.91
N ALA A 285 10.73 -9.50 -0.41
CA ALA A 285 11.88 -9.98 -1.17
C ALA A 285 11.96 -11.52 -1.27
N LEU A 286 11.08 -12.25 -0.57
CA LEU A 286 11.12 -13.72 -0.48
C LEU A 286 10.15 -14.47 -1.42
N ASN A 287 9.36 -13.77 -2.24
CA ASN A 287 8.41 -14.38 -3.20
C ASN A 287 8.78 -14.10 -4.65
#